data_AF-A0A2I0KFG4-F1
#
_entry.id   AF-A0A2I0KFG4-F1
#
_cell.length_a   1.000
_cell.length_b   1.000
_cell.length_c   1.000
_cell.angle_alpha   90.00
_cell.angle_beta   90.00
_cell.angle_gamma   90.00
#
_symmetry.space_group_name_H-M   'P 1'
#
loop_
_entity.id
_entity.type
_entity.pdbx_description
1 polymer ?
#
loop_
_entity_poly.entity_id
_entity_poly.type
_entity_poly.pdbx_seq_one_letter_code
_entity_poly.pdbx_strand_id
1 'polypeptide(L)'
;MRSVYLVDFACYRPPRSQMCSRGSTMRTAHASGLFSESTLDFMQKTMDRSGLGDCTYLPEGLLRVPTDMCMGEAMKEAQAVMFGAVEELLAKTGVDVSDIGILVVNCSLFCPVPSLSAMIMNKFKLRHDLLTYNLQGMGCSCGLAVIGLVKHLLQKFK
;
A
#
# COMPACT_ATOMS: atom_id res chain seq x y z
N MET A 1 -28.14 -9.31 15.99
CA MET A 1 -26.73 -8.97 15.70
C MET A 1 -26.72 -7.64 14.97
N ARG A 2 -25.81 -6.70 15.30
CA ARG A 2 -25.68 -5.44 14.58
C ARG A 2 -25.13 -5.72 13.19
N SER A 3 -25.78 -5.19 12.16
CA SER A 3 -25.28 -5.29 10.78
C SER A 3 -24.09 -4.34 10.59
N VAL A 4 -23.07 -4.81 9.86
CA VAL A 4 -21.87 -4.05 9.53
C VAL A 4 -21.82 -3.93 8.01
N TYR A 5 -21.56 -2.72 7.51
CA TYR A 5 -21.58 -2.40 6.10
C TYR A 5 -20.27 -1.71 5.70
N LEU A 6 -19.81 -1.98 4.48
CA LEU A 6 -18.80 -1.16 3.83
C LEU A 6 -19.52 0.07 3.26
N VAL A 7 -19.22 1.24 3.80
CA VAL A 7 -19.85 2.50 3.36
C VAL A 7 -19.14 3.04 2.12
N ASP A 8 -17.80 3.01 2.11
CA ASP A 8 -17.01 3.56 1.01
C ASP A 8 -15.59 2.94 0.98
N PHE A 9 -14.87 3.16 -0.12
CA PHE A 9 -13.47 2.80 -0.34
C PHE A 9 -12.76 3.82 -1.24
N ALA A 10 -11.44 3.89 -1.11
CA ALA A 10 -10.56 4.65 -1.99
C ALA A 10 -9.29 3.85 -2.30
N CYS A 11 -8.66 4.14 -3.44
CA CYS A 11 -7.40 3.52 -3.85
C CYS A 11 -6.45 4.58 -4.37
N TYR A 12 -5.27 4.68 -3.74
CA TYR A 12 -4.26 5.62 -4.21
C TYR A 12 -3.80 5.28 -5.62
N ARG A 13 -3.87 6.28 -6.50
CA ARG A 13 -3.29 6.20 -7.85
C ARG A 13 -1.96 6.97 -7.86
N PRO A 14 -0.82 6.30 -8.12
CA PRO A 14 0.46 7.00 -8.21
C PRO A 14 0.50 8.03 -9.35
N PRO A 15 1.34 9.06 -9.24
CA PRO A 15 1.58 10.03 -10.31
C PRO A 15 2.09 9.36 -11.59
N ARG A 16 1.86 10.00 -12.74
CA ARG A 16 2.33 9.49 -14.04
C ARG A 16 3.85 9.33 -14.13
N SER A 17 4.62 10.04 -13.31
CA SER A 17 6.08 9.85 -13.21
C SER A 17 6.48 8.45 -12.76
N GLN A 18 5.59 7.73 -12.07
CA GLN A 18 5.80 6.36 -11.62
C GLN A 18 5.23 5.30 -12.58
N MET A 19 4.67 5.72 -13.71
CA MET A 19 4.14 4.82 -14.72
C MET A 19 5.29 4.20 -15.52
N CYS A 20 5.24 2.89 -15.74
CA CYS A 20 6.24 2.13 -16.47
C CYS A 20 5.61 1.26 -17.55
N SER A 21 6.33 1.11 -18.65
CA SER A 21 6.08 0.09 -19.67
C SER A 21 6.93 -1.14 -19.42
N ARG A 22 6.58 -2.26 -20.08
CA ARG A 22 7.41 -3.47 -20.04
C ARG A 22 8.85 -3.18 -20.45
N GLY A 23 9.01 -2.42 -21.54
CA GLY A 23 10.32 -2.04 -22.07
C GLY A 23 11.12 -1.10 -21.16
N SER A 24 10.48 -0.15 -20.46
CA SER A 24 11.21 0.67 -19.46
C SER A 24 11.65 -0.17 -18.27
N THR A 25 10.78 -1.04 -17.76
CA THR A 25 11.08 -1.90 -16.61
C THR A 25 12.24 -2.85 -16.91
N MET A 26 12.24 -3.46 -18.09
CA MET A 26 13.32 -4.36 -18.51
C MET A 26 14.64 -3.63 -18.74
N ARG A 27 14.61 -2.39 -19.27
CA ARG A 27 15.80 -1.55 -19.35
C ARG A 27 16.37 -1.22 -17.97
N THR A 28 15.53 -0.84 -17.01
CA THR A 28 15.96 -0.57 -15.63
C THR A 28 16.52 -1.82 -14.96
N ALA A 29 15.86 -2.97 -15.14
CA ALA A 29 16.34 -4.25 -14.61
C ALA A 29 17.72 -4.63 -15.16
N HIS A 30 17.92 -4.50 -16.48
CA HIS A 30 19.22 -4.75 -17.11
C HIS A 30 20.29 -3.74 -16.63
N ALA A 31 19.95 -2.45 -16.54
CA ALA A 31 20.87 -1.41 -16.11
C ALA A 31 21.24 -1.49 -14.61
N SER A 32 20.42 -2.17 -13.80
CA SER A 32 20.70 -2.37 -12.37
C SER A 32 21.91 -3.27 -12.11
N GLY A 33 22.26 -4.15 -13.04
CA GLY A 33 23.32 -5.15 -12.87
C GLY A 33 23.02 -6.22 -11.81
N LEU A 34 21.79 -6.29 -11.29
CA LEU A 34 21.40 -7.21 -10.21
C LEU A 34 20.99 -8.60 -10.71
N PHE A 35 20.78 -8.76 -12.01
CA PHE A 35 20.21 -9.97 -12.61
C PHE A 35 21.14 -10.53 -13.68
N SER A 36 21.20 -11.86 -13.79
CA SER A 36 21.86 -12.52 -14.92
C SER A 36 21.01 -12.42 -16.18
N GLU A 37 21.63 -12.58 -17.36
CA GLU A 37 20.92 -12.65 -18.65
C GLU A 37 19.79 -13.68 -18.65
N SER A 38 20.03 -14.87 -18.07
CA SER A 38 19.01 -15.92 -17.95
C SER A 38 17.80 -15.50 -17.10
N THR A 39 18.02 -14.70 -16.05
CA THR A 39 16.95 -14.16 -15.21
C THR A 39 16.20 -13.06 -15.95
N LEU A 40 16.89 -12.18 -16.66
CA LEU A 40 16.27 -11.13 -17.47
C LEU A 40 15.38 -11.73 -18.58
N ASP A 41 15.86 -12.77 -19.27
CA ASP A 41 15.08 -13.51 -20.27
C ASP A 41 13.81 -14.12 -19.66
N PHE A 42 13.91 -14.69 -18.46
CA PHE A 42 12.75 -15.25 -17.75
C PHE A 42 11.77 -14.15 -17.32
N MET A 43 12.28 -13.02 -16.82
CA MET A 43 11.47 -11.86 -16.44
C MET A 43 10.69 -11.31 -17.64
N GLN A 44 11.34 -11.17 -18.80
CA GLN A 44 10.67 -10.72 -20.03
C GLN A 44 9.52 -11.66 -20.41
N LYS A 45 9.80 -12.96 -20.52
CA LYS A 45 8.79 -13.98 -20.87
C LYS A 45 7.61 -14.00 -19.89
N THR A 46 7.89 -13.78 -18.60
CA THR A 46 6.87 -13.69 -17.56
C THR A 46 6.03 -12.44 -17.72
N MET A 47 6.68 -11.30 -17.98
CA MET A 47 6.01 -10.01 -18.15
C MET A 47 5.07 -9.99 -19.35
N ASP A 48 5.46 -10.63 -20.46
CA ASP A 48 4.64 -10.78 -21.67
C ASP A 48 3.36 -11.59 -21.43
N ARG A 49 3.34 -12.44 -20.39
CA ARG A 49 2.22 -13.33 -20.05
C ARG A 49 1.49 -12.93 -18.76
N SER A 50 1.95 -11.89 -18.08
CA SER A 50 1.42 -11.46 -16.78
C SER A 50 0.04 -10.78 -16.83
N GLY A 51 -0.39 -10.33 -18.02
CA GLY A 51 -1.59 -9.51 -18.17
C GLY A 51 -1.42 -8.05 -17.74
N LEU A 52 -0.24 -7.64 -17.26
CA LEU A 52 0.05 -6.24 -16.92
C LEU A 52 0.32 -5.42 -18.17
N GLY A 53 -0.35 -4.27 -18.31
CA GLY A 53 -0.18 -3.36 -19.44
C GLY A 53 0.96 -2.36 -19.27
N ASP A 54 1.25 -1.59 -20.32
CA ASP A 54 2.33 -0.59 -20.33
C ASP A 54 2.02 0.71 -19.56
N CYS A 55 0.89 0.72 -18.86
CA CYS A 55 0.44 1.81 -17.99
C CYS A 55 0.36 1.34 -16.52
N THR A 56 1.26 0.43 -16.13
CA THR A 56 1.39 -0.07 -14.75
C THR A 56 2.31 0.87 -13.96
N TYR A 57 2.28 0.81 -12.63
CA TYR A 57 3.07 1.69 -11.76
C TYR A 57 4.08 0.89 -10.94
N LEU A 58 5.24 1.48 -10.69
CA LEU A 58 6.27 0.94 -9.79
C LEU A 58 6.72 2.01 -8.77
N PRO A 59 7.30 1.59 -7.63
CA PRO A 59 7.93 2.50 -6.68
C PRO A 59 9.02 3.33 -7.35
N GLU A 60 9.17 4.60 -6.98
CA GLU A 60 10.23 5.47 -7.53
C GLU A 60 11.63 4.87 -7.36
N GLY A 61 11.89 4.23 -6.21
CA GLY A 61 13.15 3.55 -5.93
C GLY A 61 13.52 2.48 -6.96
N LEU A 62 12.51 1.78 -7.50
CA LEU A 62 12.70 0.74 -8.51
C LEU A 62 12.84 1.31 -9.93
N LEU A 63 12.41 2.55 -10.16
CA LEU A 63 12.51 3.22 -11.46
C LEU A 63 13.88 3.92 -11.67
N ARG A 64 14.65 4.14 -10.59
CA ARG A 64 15.98 4.75 -10.65
C ARG A 64 17.05 3.77 -11.16
N VAL A 65 18.12 4.33 -11.74
CA VAL A 65 19.33 3.59 -12.13
C VAL A 65 20.54 4.28 -11.48
N PRO A 66 21.23 3.63 -10.53
CA PRO A 66 20.91 2.32 -9.95
C PRO A 66 19.62 2.35 -9.12
N THR A 67 18.99 1.20 -8.93
CA THR A 67 17.78 1.06 -8.09
C THR A 67 18.09 1.40 -6.63
N ASP A 68 17.20 2.15 -5.98
CA ASP A 68 17.30 2.51 -4.57
C ASP A 68 16.12 1.94 -3.79
N MET A 69 16.36 0.82 -3.11
CA MET A 69 15.34 0.12 -2.31
C MET A 69 15.58 0.33 -0.81
N CYS A 70 16.18 1.46 -0.41
CA CYS A 70 16.42 1.72 1.01
C CYS A 70 15.11 1.95 1.78
N MET A 71 15.18 1.83 3.11
CA MET A 71 14.02 2.02 3.99
C MET A 71 13.42 3.42 3.85
N GLY A 72 14.22 4.43 3.49
CA GLY A 72 13.74 5.79 3.24
C GLY A 72 12.77 5.86 2.05
N GLU A 73 13.09 5.19 0.94
CA GLU A 73 12.21 5.14 -0.23
C GLU A 73 10.94 4.31 0.04
N ALA A 74 11.07 3.18 0.73
CA ALA A 74 9.92 2.38 1.15
C ALA A 74 8.97 3.17 2.07
N MET A 75 9.52 3.98 2.98
CA MET A 75 8.73 4.85 3.87
C MET A 75 8.04 5.99 3.11
N LYS A 76 8.73 6.62 2.14
CA LYS A 76 8.12 7.64 1.27
C LYS A 76 6.95 7.06 0.48
N GLU A 77 7.12 5.88 -0.10
CA GLU A 77 6.06 5.20 -0.84
C GLU A 77 4.87 4.86 0.07
N ALA A 78 5.13 4.23 1.23
CA ALA A 78 4.08 3.87 2.16
C ALA A 78 3.28 5.09 2.63
N GLN A 79 3.96 6.22 2.91
CA GLN A 79 3.29 7.47 3.23
C GLN A 79 2.43 7.98 2.07
N ALA A 80 2.97 8.02 0.85
CA ALA A 80 2.21 8.48 -0.32
C ALA A 80 0.96 7.64 -0.56
N VAL A 81 1.10 6.31 -0.53
CA VAL A 81 0.00 5.37 -0.75
C VAL A 81 -1.04 5.43 0.37
N MET A 82 -0.60 5.31 1.62
CA MET A 82 -1.53 5.24 2.76
C MET A 82 -2.19 6.59 3.01
N PHE A 83 -1.44 7.70 2.99
CA PHE A 83 -2.02 9.01 3.22
C PHE A 83 -2.91 9.43 2.06
N GLY A 84 -2.50 9.21 0.81
CA GLY A 84 -3.32 9.55 -0.34
C GLY A 84 -4.65 8.78 -0.36
N ALA A 85 -4.64 7.49 -0.02
CA ALA A 85 -5.88 6.70 0.07
C ALA A 85 -6.79 7.17 1.22
N VAL A 86 -6.24 7.51 2.39
CA VAL A 86 -7.02 8.00 3.52
C VAL A 86 -7.56 9.41 3.26
N GLU A 87 -6.76 10.31 2.69
CA GLU A 87 -7.18 11.67 2.29
C GLU A 87 -8.36 11.61 1.31
N GLU A 88 -8.25 10.77 0.27
CA GLU A 88 -9.33 10.59 -0.70
C GLU A 88 -10.60 10.02 -0.06
N LEU A 89 -10.48 9.02 0.82
CA LEU A 89 -11.63 8.43 1.51
C LEU A 89 -12.33 9.42 2.44
N LEU A 90 -11.57 10.20 3.23
CA LEU A 90 -12.12 11.22 4.12
C LEU A 90 -12.78 12.34 3.32
N ALA A 91 -12.16 12.80 2.24
CA ALA A 91 -12.73 13.82 1.36
C ALA A 91 -14.02 13.34 0.68
N LYS A 92 -14.07 12.06 0.27
CA LYS A 92 -15.24 11.46 -0.38
C LYS A 92 -16.41 11.26 0.58
N THR A 93 -16.14 10.84 1.82
CA THR A 93 -17.18 10.49 2.79
C THR A 93 -17.62 11.65 3.68
N GLY A 94 -16.76 12.65 3.89
CA GLY A 94 -17.01 13.75 4.82
C GLY A 94 -17.04 13.34 6.30
N VAL A 95 -16.57 12.14 6.62
CA VAL A 95 -16.51 11.63 8.00
C VAL A 95 -15.49 12.44 8.80
N ASP A 96 -15.89 12.89 9.99
CA ASP A 96 -14.98 13.55 10.91
C ASP A 96 -13.96 12.54 11.45
N VAL A 97 -12.68 12.92 11.45
CA VAL A 97 -11.59 12.08 11.97
C VAL A 97 -11.78 11.69 13.44
N SER A 98 -12.54 12.49 14.20
CA SER A 98 -12.91 12.20 15.58
C SER A 98 -13.94 11.08 15.71
N ASP A 99 -14.72 10.77 14.67
CA ASP A 99 -15.70 9.66 14.68
C ASP A 99 -15.07 8.28 14.40
N ILE A 100 -13.79 8.25 14.04
CA ILE A 100 -13.07 7.01 13.72
C ILE A 100 -12.62 6.33 15.02
N GLY A 101 -13.30 5.24 15.38
CA GLY A 101 -13.00 4.45 16.59
C GLY A 101 -12.00 3.30 16.40
N ILE A 102 -11.77 2.85 15.16
CA ILE A 102 -10.91 1.70 14.85
C ILE A 102 -10.08 2.00 13.60
N LEU A 103 -8.77 1.78 13.69
CA LEU A 103 -7.83 1.82 12.56
C LEU A 103 -7.13 0.46 12.44
N VAL A 104 -7.28 -0.20 11.29
CA VAL A 104 -6.53 -1.42 10.96
C VAL A 104 -5.66 -1.12 9.75
N VAL A 105 -4.34 -1.25 9.93
CA VAL A 105 -3.35 -1.08 8.87
C VAL A 105 -2.72 -2.43 8.58
N ASN A 106 -2.58 -2.74 7.29
CA ASN A 106 -1.86 -3.92 6.84
C ASN A 106 -0.71 -3.49 5.92
N CYS A 107 0.48 -4.01 6.19
CA CYS A 107 1.62 -3.95 5.27
C CYS A 107 2.43 -5.23 5.42
N SER A 108 2.68 -5.93 4.31
CA SER A 108 3.49 -7.15 4.31
C SER A 108 4.94 -6.92 3.83
N LEU A 109 5.29 -5.68 3.49
CA LEU A 109 6.62 -5.35 2.94
C LEU A 109 7.65 -5.07 4.05
N PHE A 110 7.25 -4.38 5.13
CA PHE A 110 8.16 -4.02 6.22
C PHE A 110 7.40 -3.56 7.48
N CYS A 111 8.13 -3.44 8.61
CA CYS A 111 7.63 -2.95 9.90
C CYS A 111 8.51 -1.80 10.44
N PRO A 112 8.13 -0.53 10.22
CA PRO A 112 8.91 0.58 10.71
C PRO A 112 8.63 0.87 12.19
N VAL A 113 9.56 1.57 12.83
CA VAL A 113 9.34 2.26 14.12
C VAL A 113 9.45 3.75 13.85
N PRO A 114 8.41 4.57 14.08
CA PRO A 114 7.06 4.21 14.56
C PRO A 114 6.25 3.38 13.55
N SER A 115 5.22 2.67 14.02
CA SER A 115 4.38 1.81 13.16
C SER A 115 3.62 2.62 12.11
N LEU A 116 3.22 1.97 11.01
CA LEU A 116 2.44 2.61 9.94
C LEU A 116 1.11 3.15 10.45
N SER A 117 0.46 2.43 11.37
CA SER A 117 -0.75 2.91 12.03
C SER A 117 -0.52 4.16 12.89
N ALA A 118 0.59 4.23 13.63
CA ALA A 118 0.96 5.42 14.39
C ALA A 118 1.24 6.62 13.47
N MET A 119 1.82 6.38 12.30
CA MET A 119 2.06 7.44 11.30
C MET A 119 0.77 8.03 10.76
N ILE A 120 -0.21 7.19 10.42
CA ILE A 120 -1.56 7.63 9.98
C ILE A 120 -2.23 8.42 11.11
N MET A 121 -2.25 7.89 12.34
CA MET A 121 -2.82 8.59 13.49
C MET A 121 -2.22 9.98 13.68
N ASN A 122 -0.90 10.11 13.62
CA ASN A 122 -0.22 11.39 13.80
C ASN A 122 -0.47 12.37 12.64
N LYS A 123 -0.56 11.88 11.40
CA LYS A 123 -0.81 12.69 10.20
C LYS A 123 -2.23 13.27 10.19
N PHE A 124 -3.24 12.44 10.46
CA PHE A 124 -4.66 12.84 10.41
C PHE A 124 -5.22 13.34 11.73
N LYS A 125 -4.40 13.36 12.79
CA LYS A 125 -4.81 13.78 14.15
C LYS A 125 -6.01 12.98 14.64
N LEU A 126 -5.97 11.66 14.42
CA LEU A 126 -6.94 10.73 14.98
C LEU A 126 -6.91 10.80 16.52
N ARG A 127 -8.05 10.49 17.14
CA ARG A 127 -8.19 10.41 18.60
C ARG A 127 -7.15 9.45 19.21
N HIS A 128 -6.68 9.72 20.43
CA HIS A 128 -5.63 8.93 21.06
C HIS A 128 -6.13 7.59 21.64
N ASP A 129 -7.44 7.48 21.85
CA ASP A 129 -8.14 6.34 22.44
C ASP A 129 -8.71 5.36 21.38
N LEU A 130 -8.43 5.57 20.09
CA LEU A 130 -8.89 4.62 19.06
C LEU A 130 -8.19 3.26 19.20
N LEU A 131 -8.88 2.20 18.81
CA LEU A 131 -8.27 0.88 18.66
C LEU A 131 -7.42 0.84 17.38
N THR A 132 -6.13 0.56 17.52
CA THR A 132 -5.19 0.50 16.40
C THR A 132 -4.59 -0.89 16.26
N TYR A 133 -4.60 -1.44 15.04
CA TYR A 133 -4.04 -2.75 14.70
C TYR A 133 -3.10 -2.60 13.52
N ASN A 134 -1.86 -3.06 13.65
CA ASN A 134 -0.87 -3.09 12.57
C ASN A 134 -0.53 -4.55 12.22
N LEU A 135 -1.13 -5.06 11.14
CA LEU A 135 -1.05 -6.45 10.71
C LEU A 135 0.02 -6.66 9.64
N GLN A 136 0.69 -7.82 9.70
CA GLN A 136 1.81 -8.18 8.81
C GLN A 136 1.82 -9.69 8.54
N GLY A 137 2.57 -10.12 7.52
CA GLY A 137 2.92 -11.52 7.29
C GLY A 137 1.90 -12.37 6.53
N MET A 138 0.70 -11.85 6.25
CA MET A 138 -0.34 -12.58 5.51
C MET A 138 -0.29 -12.35 3.98
N GLY A 139 0.51 -11.39 3.50
CA GLY A 139 0.67 -11.12 2.06
C GLY A 139 -0.65 -10.73 1.39
N CYS A 140 -0.87 -11.21 0.17
CA CYS A 140 -2.01 -10.81 -0.67
C CYS A 140 -3.39 -11.20 -0.08
N SER A 141 -3.47 -12.17 0.83
CA SER A 141 -4.75 -12.57 1.46
C SER A 141 -5.16 -11.69 2.63
N CYS A 142 -4.26 -10.83 3.11
CA CYS A 142 -4.47 -10.04 4.32
C CYS A 142 -5.68 -9.08 4.22
N GLY A 143 -5.97 -8.55 3.03
CA GLY A 143 -7.09 -7.64 2.83
C GLY A 143 -8.44 -8.25 3.25
N LEU A 144 -8.69 -9.51 2.90
CA LEU A 144 -9.93 -10.21 3.29
C LEU A 144 -9.96 -10.55 4.78
N ALA A 145 -8.80 -10.94 5.35
CA ALA A 145 -8.68 -11.20 6.77
C ALA A 145 -8.95 -9.94 7.62
N VAL A 146 -8.44 -8.79 7.19
CA VAL A 146 -8.69 -7.47 7.81
C VAL A 146 -10.17 -7.15 7.82
N ILE A 147 -10.87 -7.31 6.69
CA ILE A 147 -12.32 -7.07 6.61
C ILE A 147 -13.07 -7.97 7.60
N GLY A 148 -12.68 -9.24 7.68
CA GLY A 148 -13.22 -10.18 8.65
C GLY A 148 -12.98 -9.74 10.10
N LEU A 149 -11.77 -9.31 10.44
CA LEU A 149 -11.44 -8.77 11.76
C LEU A 149 -12.28 -7.53 12.09
N VAL A 150 -12.32 -6.55 11.19
CA VAL A 150 -13.08 -5.30 11.38
C VAL A 150 -14.56 -5.59 11.59
N LYS A 151 -15.14 -6.54 10.85
CA LYS A 151 -16.54 -6.98 11.06
C LYS A 151 -16.75 -7.49 12.49
N HIS A 152 -15.89 -8.38 12.98
CA HIS A 152 -16.02 -8.91 14.35
C HIS A 152 -15.82 -7.82 15.42
N LEU A 153 -14.90 -6.90 15.19
CA LEU A 153 -14.68 -5.77 16.09
C LEU A 153 -15.91 -4.86 16.14
N LEU A 154 -16.42 -4.40 14.99
CA LEU A 154 -17.59 -3.52 14.91
C LEU A 154 -18.88 -4.15 15.45
N GLN A 155 -19.00 -5.48 15.39
CA GLN A 155 -20.13 -6.20 16.01
C GLN A 155 -20.08 -6.21 17.54
N LYS A 156 -18.90 -6.10 18.14
CA LYS A 156 -18.68 -6.08 19.59
C LYS A 156 -18.40 -4.68 20.13
N PHE A 157 -18.08 -3.73 19.27
CA PHE A 157 -17.81 -2.33 19.59
C PHE A 157 -19.09 -1.68 20.11
N LYS A 158 -19.03 -1.14 21.34
CA LYS A 158 -20.12 -0.43 21.99
C LYS A 158 -19.97 1.06 21.77
#